data_AF-A0A8J6DQZ5-F1
#
_entry.id   AF-A0A8J6DQZ5-F1
#
_cell.length_a   1.000
_cell.length_b   1.000
_cell.length_c   1.000
_cell.angle_alpha   90.00
_cell.angle_beta   90.00
_cell.angle_gamma   90.00
#
_symmetry.space_group_name_H-M   'P 1'
#
loop_
_entity.id
_entity.type
_entity.pdbx_description
1 polymer ?
#
loop_
_entity_poly.entity_id
_entity_poly.type
_entity_poly.pdbx_seq_one_letter_code
_entity_poly.pdbx_strand_id
1 'polypeptide(L)'
;MLMVFEQESYAFGRFLPGSLLPGPLAYSSRTDSFITVSSCRQVESYKYQVLAFATDADKRQETEQQKLGSGKRLVVDWTLNIGEQALDICIVSFNQSASSVFVL
;
A
#
# COMPACT_ATOMS: atom_id res chain seq x y z
N MET A 1 -5.70 6.31 4.16
CA MET A 1 -6.10 4.96 4.60
C MET A 1 -6.57 4.19 3.38
N LEU A 2 -6.02 3.01 3.11
CA LEU A 2 -6.53 2.10 2.08
C LEU A 2 -7.64 1.24 2.69
N MET A 3 -8.81 1.25 2.08
CA MET A 3 -9.94 0.39 2.46
C MET A 3 -10.19 -0.59 1.32
N VAL A 4 -10.12 -1.88 1.62
CA VAL A 4 -10.30 -2.96 0.64
C VAL A 4 -11.69 -3.56 0.85
N PHE A 5 -12.43 -3.65 -0.25
CA PHE A 5 -13.74 -4.27 -0.31
C PHE A 5 -13.67 -5.43 -1.31
N GLU A 6 -14.02 -6.62 -0.85
CA GLU A 6 -14.22 -7.80 -1.70
C GLU A 6 -15.70 -7.82 -2.10
N GLN A 7 -15.99 -7.20 -3.25
CA GLN A 7 -17.36 -7.03 -3.77
C GLN A 7 -18.25 -6.30 -2.75
N GLU A 8 -19.27 -6.96 -2.19
CA GLU A 8 -20.18 -6.37 -1.19
C GLU A 8 -19.61 -6.37 0.23
N SER A 9 -18.49 -7.05 0.48
CA SER A 9 -17.95 -7.25 1.83
C SER A 9 -16.74 -6.36 2.10
N TYR A 10 -16.75 -5.68 3.25
CA TYR A 10 -15.55 -5.03 3.76
C TYR A 10 -14.53 -6.09 4.21
N ALA A 11 -13.33 -6.06 3.64
CA ALA A 11 -12.26 -7.00 3.98
C ALA A 11 -11.40 -6.43 5.11
N PHE A 12 -10.69 -5.34 4.85
CA PHE A 12 -9.82 -4.69 5.83
C PHE A 12 -9.46 -3.26 5.43
N GLY A 13 -8.87 -2.53 6.38
CA GLY A 13 -8.37 -1.18 6.17
C GLY A 13 -6.97 -1.04 6.76
N ARG A 14 -6.10 -0.29 6.08
CA ARG A 14 -4.71 -0.03 6.51
C ARG A 14 -4.32 1.42 6.33
N PHE A 15 -3.63 1.98 7.31
CA PHE A 15 -2.96 3.26 7.17
C PHE A 15 -1.62 3.09 6.46
N LEU A 16 -1.41 3.88 5.40
CA LEU A 16 -0.13 3.92 4.71
C LEU A 16 0.85 4.79 5.51
N PRO A 17 2.06 4.28 5.81
CA PRO A 17 3.07 5.07 6.49
C PRO A 17 3.50 6.26 5.62
N GLY A 18 3.83 7.40 6.24
CA GLY A 18 4.42 8.53 5.51
C GLY A 18 3.51 9.28 4.54
N SER A 19 2.20 8.98 4.52
CA SER A 19 1.23 9.72 3.70
C SER A 19 0.73 10.98 4.44
N LEU A 20 1.05 12.17 3.91
CA LEU A 20 0.51 13.44 4.40
C LEU A 20 -0.71 13.85 3.57
N LEU A 21 -0.57 13.80 2.24
CA LEU A 21 -1.62 14.02 1.26
C LEU A 21 -1.84 12.74 0.44
N PRO A 22 -3.09 12.44 0.04
CA PRO A 22 -3.36 11.30 -0.84
C PRO A 22 -2.74 11.55 -2.22
N GLY A 23 -1.93 10.60 -2.69
CA GLY A 23 -1.41 10.57 -4.06
C GLY A 23 -2.22 9.65 -4.98
N PRO A 24 -1.85 9.54 -6.26
CA PRO A 24 -2.44 8.57 -7.18
C PRO A 24 -2.25 7.14 -6.66
N LEU A 25 -3.18 6.26 -7.02
CA LEU A 25 -3.22 4.87 -6.55
C LEU A 25 -3.57 3.94 -7.71
N ALA A 26 -2.75 2.93 -7.94
CA ALA A 26 -2.98 1.92 -8.97
C ALA A 26 -2.69 0.50 -8.45
N TYR A 27 -3.34 -0.51 -9.05
CA TYR A 27 -3.12 -1.91 -8.71
C TYR A 27 -2.39 -2.64 -9.85
N SER A 28 -1.32 -3.35 -9.51
CA SER A 28 -0.58 -4.24 -10.41
C SER A 28 -1.01 -5.67 -10.17
N SER A 29 -1.77 -6.25 -11.11
CA SER A 29 -2.15 -7.66 -11.06
C SER A 29 -0.95 -8.61 -11.24
N ARG A 30 0.10 -8.17 -11.96
CA ARG A 30 1.30 -8.97 -12.22
C ARG A 30 2.15 -9.19 -10.97
N THR A 31 2.17 -8.24 -10.05
CA THR A 31 2.95 -8.32 -8.80
C THR A 31 2.08 -8.47 -7.56
N ASP A 32 0.76 -8.42 -7.73
CA ASP A 32 -0.24 -8.38 -6.65
C ASP A 32 0.06 -7.28 -5.62
N SER A 33 0.26 -6.06 -6.13
CA SER A 33 0.66 -4.89 -5.31
C SER A 33 -0.16 -3.66 -5.63
N PHE A 34 -0.43 -2.84 -4.61
CA PHE A 34 -0.86 -1.46 -4.76
C PHE A 34 0.36 -0.55 -4.87
N ILE A 35 0.34 0.37 -5.83
CA ILE A 35 1.40 1.35 -6.05
C ILE A 35 0.82 2.73 -5.85
N THR A 36 1.51 3.57 -5.10
CA THR A 36 1.13 4.96 -4.86
C THR A 36 2.36 5.86 -4.84
N VAL A 37 2.16 7.18 -4.92
CA VAL A 37 3.22 8.17 -4.70
C VAL A 37 2.89 8.95 -3.43
N SER A 38 3.78 8.89 -2.44
CA SER A 38 3.62 9.64 -1.19
C SER A 38 4.08 11.09 -1.34
N SER A 39 3.68 11.95 -0.40
CA SER A 39 4.00 13.39 -0.44
C SER A 39 5.50 13.68 -0.34
N CYS A 40 6.32 12.71 0.10
CA CYS A 40 7.77 12.80 0.08
C CYS A 40 8.41 12.35 -1.26
N ARG A 41 7.60 12.24 -2.33
CA ARG A 41 8.04 11.98 -3.72
C ARG A 41 8.61 10.58 -3.90
N GLN A 42 8.11 9.64 -3.09
CA GLN A 42 8.46 8.23 -3.15
C GLN A 42 7.33 7.49 -3.84
N VAL A 43 7.64 6.80 -4.93
CA VAL A 43 6.80 5.74 -5.46
C VAL A 43 6.96 4.55 -4.52
N GLU A 44 5.85 4.08 -3.96
CA GLU A 44 5.81 3.04 -2.95
C GLU A 44 4.93 1.88 -3.44
N SER A 45 5.45 0.66 -3.36
CA SER A 45 4.72 -0.56 -3.70
C SER A 45 4.41 -1.36 -2.44
N TYR A 46 3.14 -1.73 -2.27
CA TYR A 46 2.62 -2.48 -1.15
C TYR A 46 1.96 -3.77 -1.64
N LYS A 47 2.55 -4.92 -1.34
CA LYS A 47 1.96 -6.23 -1.66
C LYS A 47 0.62 -6.42 -0.95
N TYR A 48 -0.38 -6.91 -1.68
CA TYR A 48 -1.73 -7.16 -1.17
C TYR A 48 -1.71 -8.02 0.10
N GLN A 49 -0.99 -9.14 0.05
CA GLN A 49 -0.87 -10.06 1.17
C GLN A 49 -0.29 -9.38 2.42
N VAL A 50 0.71 -8.52 2.26
CA VAL A 50 1.32 -7.80 3.38
C VAL A 50 0.32 -6.81 4.00
N LEU A 51 -0.49 -6.14 3.19
CA LEU A 51 -1.57 -5.27 3.67
C LEU A 51 -2.65 -6.05 4.42
N ALA A 52 -3.06 -7.21 3.91
CA ALA A 52 -4.05 -8.07 4.54
C ALA A 52 -3.57 -8.59 5.91
N PHE A 53 -2.30 -9.01 6.02
CA PHE A 53 -1.71 -9.57 7.23
C PHE A 53 -1.16 -8.54 8.23
N ALA A 54 -0.92 -7.29 7.82
CA ALA A 54 -0.53 -6.23 8.75
C ALA A 54 -1.61 -6.09 9.82
N THR A 55 -1.26 -5.80 11.08
CA THR A 55 -2.24 -5.52 12.13
C THR A 55 -2.25 -4.03 12.44
N ASP A 56 -3.44 -3.44 12.62
CA ASP A 56 -3.52 -2.03 13.01
C ASP A 56 -2.91 -1.85 14.39
N ALA A 57 -1.84 -1.06 14.46
CA ALA A 57 -1.23 -0.68 15.73
C ALA A 57 -2.20 0.11 16.63
N ASP A 58 -3.20 0.77 16.03
CA ASP A 58 -4.08 1.74 16.72
C ASP A 58 -5.31 1.13 17.40
N LYS A 59 -5.57 -0.18 17.29
CA LYS A 59 -6.66 -0.84 18.06
C LYS A 59 -6.23 -1.33 19.45
N ARG A 60 -5.01 -1.03 19.90
CA ARG A 60 -4.57 -1.35 21.27
C ARG A 60 -4.91 -0.21 22.24
N GLN A 61 -6.20 -0.01 22.50
CA GLN A 61 -6.62 0.56 23.78
C GLN A 61 -6.88 -0.60 24.77
N GLU A 62 -6.16 -0.54 25.89
CA GLU A 62 -6.51 -1.13 27.19
C GLU A 62 -6.82 -2.63 27.23
N THR A 63 -5.79 -3.47 27.24
CA THR A 63 -5.77 -4.56 28.24
C THR A 63 -4.32 -4.80 28.63
N GLU A 64 -3.97 -4.34 29.83
CA GLU A 64 -2.72 -4.73 30.49
C GLU A 64 -2.68 -6.26 30.58
N GLN A 65 -1.48 -6.82 30.43
CA GLN A 65 -1.16 -8.25 30.53
C GLN A 65 -1.48 -9.09 29.28
N GLN A 66 -0.64 -9.02 28.24
CA GLN A 66 -0.13 -10.22 27.56
C GLN A 66 1.04 -9.94 26.59
N LYS A 67 2.21 -10.35 27.08
CA LYS A 67 3.38 -10.91 26.38
C LYS A 67 3.33 -11.09 24.85
N LEU A 68 4.38 -10.59 24.19
CA LEU A 68 5.05 -11.16 23.00
C LEU A 68 4.33 -11.25 21.63
N GLY A 69 3.43 -10.33 21.30
CA GLY A 69 2.95 -10.15 19.92
C GLY A 69 3.41 -8.83 19.31
N SER A 70 4.60 -8.78 18.69
CA SER A 70 5.00 -7.64 17.85
C SER A 70 4.03 -7.56 16.67
N GLY A 71 3.11 -6.59 16.69
CA GLY A 71 2.22 -6.34 15.56
C GLY A 71 3.08 -5.99 14.35
N LYS A 72 2.94 -6.74 13.25
CA LYS A 72 3.75 -6.53 12.05
C LYS A 72 3.36 -5.17 11.47
N ARG A 73 4.21 -4.17 11.72
CA ARG A 73 4.14 -2.85 11.08
C ARG A 73 4.07 -3.07 9.57
N LEU A 74 3.18 -2.35 8.89
CA LEU A 74 3.09 -2.41 7.43
C LEU A 74 4.45 -2.11 6.81
N VAL A 75 4.98 -3.05 6.02
CA VAL A 75 6.27 -2.94 5.35
C VAL A 75 6.02 -2.68 3.87
N VAL A 76 6.70 -1.68 3.33
CA VAL A 76 6.72 -1.39 1.89
C VAL A 76 7.60 -2.43 1.18
N ASP A 77 7.17 -2.91 0.02
CA ASP A 77 7.92 -3.91 -0.77
C ASP A 77 9.16 -3.27 -1.40
N TRP A 78 8.98 -2.12 -2.05
CA TRP A 78 10.06 -1.30 -2.58
C TRP A 78 9.65 0.17 -2.65
N THR A 79 10.65 1.05 -2.69
CA THR A 79 10.46 2.49 -2.86
C THR A 79 11.38 3.04 -3.94
N LEU A 80 10.93 4.07 -4.64
CA LEU A 80 11.72 4.80 -5.63
C LEU A 80 11.45 6.30 -5.52
N ASN A 81 12.49 7.08 -5.24
CA ASN A 81 12.39 8.53 -5.20
C ASN A 81 12.46 9.10 -6.63
N ILE A 82 11.39 9.77 -7.07
CA ILE A 82 11.33 10.41 -8.39
C ILE A 82 11.68 11.90 -8.37
N GLY A 83 11.87 12.49 -7.18
CA GLY A 83 12.29 13.90 -7.03
C GLY A 83 11.19 14.94 -7.24
N GLU A 84 10.01 14.55 -7.71
CA GLU A 84 8.83 15.39 -7.92
C GLU A 84 7.51 14.73 -7.48
N GLN A 85 6.42 15.49 -7.51
CA GLN A 85 5.09 14.94 -7.20
C GLN A 85 4.50 14.27 -8.44
N ALA A 86 3.69 13.24 -8.24
CA ALA A 86 2.96 12.59 -9.31
C ALA A 86 1.52 13.11 -9.39
N LEU A 87 1.05 13.32 -10.60
CA LEU A 87 -0.33 13.57 -10.96
C LEU A 87 -1.10 12.27 -11.18
N ASP A 88 -0.48 11.27 -11.81
CA ASP A 88 -1.15 10.01 -12.16
C ASP A 88 -0.19 8.81 -12.15
N ILE A 89 -0.75 7.60 -11.98
CA ILE A 89 -0.04 6.33 -12.13
C ILE A 89 -0.87 5.42 -13.02
N CYS A 90 -0.27 4.94 -14.10
CA CYS A 90 -0.88 3.98 -14.99
C CYS A 90 -0.04 2.70 -15.05
N ILE A 91 -0.67 1.56 -14.78
CA ILE A 91 -0.02 0.26 -14.88
C ILE A 91 -0.53 -0.40 -16.15
N VAL A 92 0.38 -0.64 -17.09
CA VAL A 92 0.06 -1.24 -18.38
C VAL A 92 0.66 -2.64 -18.44
N SER A 93 -0.20 -3.60 -18.79
CA SER A 93 0.18 -5.00 -18.98
C SER A 93 -0.44 -5.50 -20.28
N PHE A 94 0.40 -5.82 -21.26
CA PHE A 94 -0.03 -6.47 -22.49
C PHE A 94 0.21 -7.98 -22.39
N ASN A 95 -0.66 -8.76 -23.05
CA ASN A 95 -0.49 -10.21 -23.11
C ASN A 95 0.90 -10.56 -23.66
N GLN A 96 1.61 -11.45 -22.95
CA GLN A 96 2.97 -11.91 -23.28
C GLN A 96 4.08 -10.84 -23.24
N SER A 97 3.83 -9.66 -22.65
CA SER A 97 4.83 -8.59 -22.51
C SER A 97 5.23 -8.34 -21.06
N ALA A 98 6.29 -7.54 -20.89
CA ALA A 98 6.64 -6.99 -19.58
C ALA A 98 5.52 -6.05 -19.09
N SER A 99 5.24 -6.10 -17.79
CA SER A 99 4.36 -5.12 -17.15
C SER A 99 5.17 -3.85 -16.87
N SER A 100 4.59 -2.69 -17.12
CA SER A 100 5.24 -1.40 -16.91
C SER A 100 4.38 -0.49 -16.04
N VAL A 101 5.04 0.26 -15.17
CA VAL A 101 4.42 1.26 -14.29
C VAL A 101 4.85 2.63 -14.82
N PHE A 102 3.89 3.42 -15.28
CA PHE A 102 4.08 4.79 -15.72
C PHE A 102 3.63 5.74 -14.62
N VAL A 103 4.44 6.77 -14.37
CA VAL A 103 4.16 7.83 -13.39
C VAL A 103 4.25 9.15 -14.15
N LEU A 104 3.19 9.96 -14.06
CA LEU A 104 3.11 11.31 -14.64
C LEU A 104 3.18 12.35 -13.54
#